data_AF-A0A9P7UV44-F1
#
_entry.id   AF-A0A9P7UV44-F1
#
_cell.length_a   1.000
_cell.length_b   1.000
_cell.length_c   1.000
_cell.angle_alpha   90.00
_cell.angle_beta   90.00
_cell.angle_gamma   90.00
#
_symmetry.space_group_name_H-M   'P 1'
#
loop_
_entity.id
_entity.type
_entity.pdbx_description
1 polymer ?
#
loop_
_entity_poly.entity_id
_entity_poly.type
_entity_poly.pdbx_seq_one_letter_code
_entity_poly.pdbx_strand_id
1 'polypeptide(L)' 'MTFISLRIEFSGGLELLFSNEKRHKITIPAQVPVDNNPKVDGPRNGDTKAADMDFLIHWLREHLLKERTELFMENSTV' A
#
# COMPACT_ATOMS: atom_id res chain seq x y z
N MET A 1 6.88 15.95 8.96
CA MET A 1 6.41 15.02 7.92
C MET A 1 4.89 15.07 7.90
N THR A 2 4.29 15.22 6.73
CA THR A 2 2.83 15.26 6.55
C THR A 2 2.31 13.86 6.24
N PHE A 3 1.11 13.55 6.73
CA PHE A 3 0.47 12.24 6.56
C PHE A 3 -0.94 12.39 6.01
N ILE A 4 -1.41 11.35 5.31
CA ILE A 4 -2.75 11.23 4.75
C ILE A 4 -3.44 10.06 5.44
N SER A 5 -4.59 10.34 6.07
CA SER A 5 -5.43 9.32 6.67
C SER A 5 -6.49 8.86 5.68
N LEU A 6 -6.51 7.57 5.39
CA LEU A 6 -7.40 6.96 4.39
C LEU A 6 -8.25 5.87 5.04
N ARG A 7 -9.49 5.75 4.57
CA ARG A 7 -10.35 4.60 4.84
C ARG A 7 -10.51 3.81 3.55
N ILE A 8 -10.12 2.54 3.58
CA ILE A 8 -10.16 1.63 2.44
C ILE A 8 -11.17 0.53 2.76
N GLU A 9 -11.99 0.19 1.77
CA GLU A 9 -13.01 -0.84 1.90
C GLU A 9 -12.82 -1.91 0.83
N PHE A 10 -12.61 -3.15 1.25
CA PHE A 10 -12.52 -4.33 0.38
C PHE A 10 -13.88 -5.04 0.34
N SER A 11 -14.24 -5.52 -0.85
CA SER A 11 -15.49 -6.24 -1.11
C SER A 11 -15.29 -7.29 -2.20
N GLY A 12 -16.33 -8.09 -2.48
CA GLY A 12 -16.27 -9.09 -3.56
C GLY A 12 -15.36 -10.29 -3.25
N GLY A 13 -15.05 -10.55 -1.99
CA GLY A 13 -14.17 -11.63 -1.57
C GLY A 13 -12.71 -11.21 -1.37
N LEU A 14 -12.34 -9.99 -1.79
CA LEU A 14 -10.99 -9.45 -1.56
C LEU A 14 -10.69 -9.23 -0.07
N GLU A 15 -11.71 -8.99 0.76
CA GLU A 15 -11.54 -8.82 2.20
C GLU A 15 -10.89 -10.04 2.87
N LEU A 16 -11.04 -11.24 2.29
CA LEU A 16 -10.43 -12.47 2.78
C LEU A 16 -8.90 -12.38 2.78
N LEU A 17 -8.32 -11.64 1.84
CA LEU A 17 -6.87 -11.47 1.73
C LEU A 17 -6.30 -10.52 2.79
N PHE A 18 -7.18 -9.68 3.37
CA PHE A 18 -6.86 -8.63 4.32
C PHE A 18 -7.41 -8.96 5.71
N SER A 19 -7.06 -10.14 6.23
CA SER A 19 -7.49 -10.64 7.55
C SER A 19 -9.01 -10.79 7.70
N ASN A 20 -9.75 -10.99 6.60
CA ASN A 20 -11.21 -11.00 6.57
C ASN A 20 -11.84 -9.70 7.13
N GLU A 21 -11.11 -8.59 7.06
CA GLU A 21 -11.58 -7.28 7.49
C GLU A 21 -11.93 -6.43 6.26
N LYS A 22 -13.18 -5.97 6.21
CA LYS A 22 -13.65 -5.13 5.10
C LYS A 22 -13.10 -3.71 5.14
N ARG A 23 -12.89 -3.13 6.31
CA ARG A 23 -12.67 -1.68 6.47
C ARG A 23 -11.34 -1.42 7.15
N HIS A 24 -10.38 -0.89 6.42
CA HIS A 24 -9.06 -0.55 6.95
C HIS A 24 -8.92 0.95 7.09
N LYS A 25 -8.46 1.40 8.26
CA LYS A 25 -8.05 2.79 8.48
C LYS A 25 -6.53 2.81 8.50
N ILE A 26 -5.94 3.48 7.52
CA ILE A 26 -4.49 3.54 7.37
C ILE A 26 -4.03 4.99 7.33
N THR A 27 -2.76 5.19 7.68
CA THR A 27 -2.11 6.49 7.60
C THR A 27 -0.82 6.31 6.81
N ILE A 28 -0.73 7.00 5.67
CA ILE A 28 0.44 6.94 4.78
C ILE A 28 1.14 8.31 4.73
N PRO A 29 2.46 8.37 4.49
CA PRO A 29 3.14 9.65 4.30
C PRO A 29 2.62 10.35 3.03
N ALA A 30 2.45 11.67 3.09
CA ALA A 30 1.99 12.46 1.94
C ALA A 30 3.07 12.62 0.86
N GLN A 31 4.33 12.42 1.23
CA GLN A 31 5.50 12.47 0.36
C GLN A 31 6.20 11.12 0.41
N VAL A 32 6.37 10.50 -0.75
CA VAL A 32 6.93 9.15 -0.91
C VAL A 32 8.11 9.19 -1.88
N PRO A 33 9.02 8.20 -1.84
CA PRO A 33 10.09 8.09 -2.84
C PRO A 33 9.51 8.02 -4.25
N VAL A 34 10.20 8.61 -5.25
CA VAL A 34 9.77 8.54 -6.66
C VAL A 34 9.62 7.08 -7.16
N ASP A 35 10.44 6.17 -6.64
CA ASP A 35 10.42 4.73 -6.95
C ASP A 35 9.23 3.97 -6.33
N ASN A 36 8.35 4.63 -5.58
CA ASN A 36 7.19 4.03 -4.92
C ASN A 36 7.48 2.84 -3.98
N ASN A 37 8.74 2.61 -3.63
CA ASN A 37 9.13 1.56 -2.72
C ASN A 37 8.69 1.90 -1.27
N PRO A 38 7.78 1.11 -0.66
CA PRO A 38 7.32 1.35 0.70
C PRO A 38 8.33 0.88 1.76
N LYS A 39 9.42 0.18 1.37
CA LYS A 39 10.45 -0.31 2.29
C LYS A 39 11.35 0.83 2.75
N VAL A 40 11.60 0.88 4.06
CA VAL A 40 12.38 1.95 4.71
C VAL A 40 13.90 1.66 4.67
N ASP A 41 14.30 0.40 4.44
CA ASP A 41 15.68 -0.08 4.58
C ASP A 41 16.56 0.01 3.31
N GLY A 42 16.14 0.78 2.29
CA GLY A 42 16.94 1.02 1.09
C GLY A 42 17.71 2.34 1.12
N PRO A 43 18.82 2.50 0.35
CA PRO A 43 19.49 3.79 0.22
C PRO A 43 18.53 4.82 -0.39
N ARG A 44 18.04 5.75 0.44
CA ARG A 44 17.18 6.88 0.02
C ARG A 44 18.03 7.98 -0.60
N ASN A 45 18.58 7.72 -1.77
CA ASN A 45 19.07 8.78 -2.65
C ASN A 45 17.95 9.08 -3.65
N GLY A 46 17.07 10.02 -3.34
CA GLY A 46 16.05 10.38 -4.32
C GLY A 46 15.09 11.46 -3.89
N ASP A 47 14.69 12.24 -4.89
CA ASP A 47 13.56 13.16 -4.84
C ASP A 47 12.31 12.46 -4.30
N THR A 48 11.47 13.22 -3.61
CA THR A 48 10.16 12.77 -3.14
C THR A 48 9.05 13.32 -4.03
N LYS A 49 8.00 12.52 -4.24
CA LYS A 49 6.78 12.94 -4.91
C LYS A 49 5.57 12.82 -3.97
N ALA A 50 4.46 13.44 -4.36
CA ALA A 50 3.19 13.21 -3.69
C ALA A 50 2.79 11.72 -3.78
N ALA A 51 2.22 11.18 -2.70
CA ALA A 51 1.70 9.82 -2.68
C ALA A 51 0.65 9.62 -3.78
N ASP A 52 0.81 8.54 -4.56
CA ASP A 52 -0.11 8.16 -5.63
C ASP A 52 -0.73 6.77 -5.38
N MET A 53 -1.62 6.36 -6.29
CA MET A 53 -2.32 5.08 -6.18
C MET A 53 -1.37 3.89 -6.27
N ASP A 54 -0.30 4.01 -7.06
CA ASP A 54 0.68 2.94 -7.25
C ASP A 54 1.44 2.66 -5.94
N PHE A 55 1.93 3.71 -5.27
CA PHE A 55 2.50 3.60 -3.93
C PHE A 55 1.50 2.98 -2.94
N LEU A 56 0.24 3.42 -2.97
CA LEU A 56 -0.78 2.91 -2.05
C LEU A 56 -0.97 1.39 -2.22
N ILE A 57 -1.08 0.90 -3.45
CA ILE A 57 -1.28 -0.53 -3.71
C ILE A 57 -0.06 -1.34 -3.22
N HIS A 58 1.16 -0.87 -3.52
CA HIS A 58 2.38 -1.49 -3.00
C HIS A 58 2.45 -1.48 -1.48
N TRP A 59 2.03 -0.37 -0.84
CA TRP A 59 2.01 -0.26 0.62
C TRP A 59 1.01 -1.23 1.26
N LEU A 60 -0.20 -1.34 0.69
CA LEU A 60 -1.24 -2.28 1.14
C LEU A 60 -0.78 -3.73 1.05
N ARG A 61 -0.12 -4.09 -0.05
CA ARG A 61 0.47 -5.41 -0.24
C ARG A 61 1.48 -5.75 0.87
N GLU A 62 2.39 -4.84 1.16
CA GLU A 62 3.48 -5.12 2.11
C GLU A 62 3.03 -5.05 3.58
N HIS A 63 1.99 -4.26 3.91
CA HIS A 63 1.62 -3.98 5.31
C HIS A 63 0.29 -4.60 5.76
N LEU A 64 -0.69 -4.77 4.86
CA LEU A 64 -2.03 -5.22 5.23
C LEU A 64 -2.36 -6.61 4.72
N LEU A 65 -1.70 -7.06 3.65
CA LEU A 65 -1.94 -8.36 3.07
C LEU A 65 -1.38 -9.45 3.99
N LYS A 66 -2.25 -10.37 4.41
CA LYS A 66 -1.85 -11.49 5.29
C LYS A 66 -1.90 -12.83 4.60
N GLU A 67 -2.78 -12.97 3.62
CA GLU A 67 -2.92 -14.18 2.83
C GLU A 67 -2.03 -14.13 1.57
N ARG A 68 -2.25 -15.07 0.65
CA ARG A 68 -1.45 -15.27 -0.57
C ARG A 68 -1.29 -13.98 -1.37
N THR A 69 -0.06 -13.46 -1.42
CA THR A 69 0.33 -12.23 -2.13
C THR A 69 -0.05 -12.23 -3.61
N GLU A 70 -0.07 -13.41 -4.22
CA GLU A 70 -0.33 -13.64 -5.63
C GLU A 70 -1.79 -13.39 -6.02
N LEU A 71 -2.73 -13.44 -5.07
CA LEU A 71 -4.16 -13.20 -5.32
C LEU A 71 -4.54 -11.71 -5.32
N PHE A 72 -3.62 -10.84 -4.87
CA PHE A 72 -3.85 -9.40 -4.80
C PHE A 72 -3.12 -8.62 -5.90
N MET A 73 -1.96 -9.10 -6.32
CA MET A 73 -1.14 -8.44 -7.35
C MET A 73 -0.26 -9.48 -8.06
N GLU A 74 -0.32 -9.51 -9.39
CA GLU A 74 0.54 -10.33 -10.23
C GLU A 74 1.36 -9.41 -11.15
N ASN A 75 2.69 -9.55 -11.18
CA ASN A 75 3.59 -8.75 -12.03
C ASN A 75 3.38 -7.22 -11.92
N SER A 76 3.13 -6.70 -10.71
CA SER A 76 2.82 -5.27 -10.46
C SER A 76 1.54 -4.77 -11.13
N THR A 77 0.64 -5.68 -11.50
CA THR A 77 -0.70 -5.37 -12.02
C THR A 77 -1.75 -5.91 -11.04
N VAL A 78 -2.86 -5.18 -10.90
CA VAL A 78 -4.03 -5.53 -10.06
C VAL A 78 -5.16 -6.03 -10.93
#